data_AF-A0A3M4B3E7-F1
#
_entry.id   AF-A0A3M4B3E7-F1
#
_cell.length_a   1.000
_cell.length_b   1.000
_cell.length_c   1.000
_cell.angle_alpha   90.00
_cell.angle_beta   90.00
_cell.angle_gamma   90.00
#
_symmetry.space_group_name_H-M   'P 1'
#
loop_
_entity.id
_entity.type
_entity.pdbx_description
1 polymer ?
#
loop_
_entity_poly.entity_id
_entity_poly.type
_entity_poly.pdbx_seq_one_letter_code
_entity_poly.pdbx_strand_id
1 'polypeptide(L)' 'MGILFAPDNPLYGVAGSQRICWNGQSTSDTAKCMAEGPVWYSDWGYNEPGKVHARLTFNPYFEWQTHVMLGVLSEAR' A
#
# COMPACT_ATOMS: atom_id res chain seq x y z
N MET A 1 -11.07 -0.32 -1.05
CA MET A 1 -10.30 -1.21 -0.16
C MET A 1 -9.92 -2.48 -0.90
N GLY A 2 -8.66 -2.58 -1.34
CA GLY A 2 -8.10 -3.81 -1.89
C GLY A 2 -7.54 -4.71 -0.80
N ILE A 3 -7.15 -5.93 -1.16
CA ILE A 3 -6.37 -6.80 -0.29
C ILE A 3 -5.03 -6.11 -0.02
N LEU A 4 -4.70 -5.92 1.26
CA LEU A 4 -3.41 -5.38 1.68
C LEU A 4 -2.46 -6.53 2.02
N PHE A 5 -1.22 -6.44 1.56
CA PHE A 5 -0.21 -7.49 1.69
C PHE A 5 0.64 -7.33 2.95
N ALA A 6 1.42 -8.35 3.30
CA ALA A 6 2.45 -8.24 4.32
C ALA A 6 3.47 -7.14 3.96
N PRO A 7 4.00 -6.38 4.95
CA PRO A 7 4.99 -5.33 4.71
C PRO A 7 6.27 -5.77 4.00
N ASP A 8 6.65 -7.04 4.15
CA ASP A 8 7.82 -7.68 3.56
C ASP A 8 7.53 -8.40 2.24
N ASN A 9 6.31 -8.28 1.71
CA ASN A 9 5.95 -8.87 0.42
C ASN A 9 6.88 -8.35 -0.69
N PRO A 10 7.57 -9.22 -1.46
CA PRO A 10 8.59 -8.79 -2.42
C PRO A 10 8.03 -8.02 -3.63
N LEU A 11 6.72 -8.09 -3.86
CA LEU A 11 6.05 -7.37 -4.94
C LEU A 11 5.41 -6.07 -4.45
N TYR A 12 4.76 -6.11 -3.29
CA TYR A 12 3.84 -5.06 -2.83
C TYR A 12 4.17 -4.50 -1.43
N GLY A 13 5.24 -4.98 -0.81
CA GLY A 13 5.72 -4.50 0.48
C GLY A 13 6.30 -3.09 0.42
N VAL A 14 6.85 -2.64 1.54
CA VAL A 14 7.51 -1.32 1.65
C VAL A 14 8.63 -1.16 0.62
N ALA A 15 9.37 -2.25 0.38
CA ALA A 15 10.45 -2.35 -0.60
C ALA A 15 10.06 -3.23 -1.81
N GLY A 16 8.75 -3.37 -2.08
CA GLY A 16 8.24 -4.18 -3.16
C GLY A 16 8.71 -3.68 -4.53
N SER A 17 8.89 -4.60 -5.47
CA SER A 17 9.30 -4.26 -6.85
C SER A 17 8.20 -3.55 -7.65
N GLN A 18 6.95 -3.58 -7.20
CA GLN A 18 5.83 -2.91 -7.86
C GLN A 18 5.30 -1.73 -7.04
N ARG A 19 5.10 -0.61 -7.72
CA ARG A 19 4.52 0.61 -7.19
C ARG A 19 3.24 0.95 -7.94
N ILE A 20 2.13 1.12 -7.22
CA ILE A 20 0.85 1.50 -7.84
C ILE A 20 0.74 3.03 -7.87
N CYS A 21 1.12 3.64 -9.00
CA CYS A 21 1.09 5.10 -9.17
C CYS A 21 -0.26 5.67 -9.58
N TRP A 22 -1.18 4.82 -10.03
CA TRP A 22 -2.55 5.24 -10.25
C TRP A 22 -3.25 5.39 -8.89
N ASN A 23 -3.19 6.62 -8.36
CA ASN A 23 -3.65 6.96 -7.02
C ASN A 23 -4.66 8.13 -7.00
N GLY A 24 -5.22 8.50 -8.16
CA GLY A 24 -6.14 9.62 -8.29
C GLY A 24 -5.48 11.01 -8.35
N GLN A 25 -4.14 11.07 -8.43
CA GLN A 25 -3.39 12.30 -8.65
C GLN A 25 -3.36 12.71 -10.14
N SER A 26 -2.80 13.89 -10.42
CA SER A 26 -2.66 14.43 -11.77
C SER A 26 -1.83 13.50 -12.68
N THR A 27 -1.95 13.65 -14.00
CA THR A 27 -1.14 12.90 -14.97
C THR A 27 0.35 13.18 -14.81
N SER A 28 0.73 14.43 -14.48
CA SER A 28 2.13 14.79 -14.27
C SER A 28 2.69 14.17 -13.00
N ASP A 29 1.93 14.14 -11.91
CA ASP A 29 2.38 13.49 -10.67
C ASP A 29 2.36 11.96 -10.79
N THR A 30 1.44 11.39 -11.59
CA THR A 30 1.46 9.96 -11.92
C THR A 30 2.75 9.60 -12.66
N ALA A 31 3.18 10.42 -13.63
CA ALA A 31 4.44 10.23 -14.33
C ALA A 31 5.65 10.34 -13.39
N LYS A 32 5.65 11.30 -12.45
CA LYS A 32 6.71 11.41 -11.42
C LYS A 32 6.77 10.18 -10.51
N CYS A 33 5.62 9.61 -10.15
CA CYS A 33 5.59 8.40 -9.32
C CYS A 33 6.20 7.18 -10.03
N MET A 34 5.97 7.07 -11.34
CA MET A 34 6.48 5.98 -12.19
C MET A 34 7.99 6.12 -12.45
N ALA A 35 8.53 7.33 -12.34
CA ALA A 35 9.97 7.57 -12.40
C ALA A 35 10.66 7.14 -11.09
N GLU A 36 11.99 7.02 -11.14
CA GLU A 36 12.76 6.79 -9.92
C GLU A 36 12.72 8.02 -9.00
N GLY A 37 12.52 7.77 -7.70
CA GLY A 37 12.44 8.83 -6.70
C GLY A 37 11.61 8.46 -5.48
N PRO A 38 11.67 9.30 -4.42
CA PRO A 38 10.87 9.12 -3.23
C PRO A 38 9.39 9.35 -3.52
N VAL A 39 8.54 8.51 -2.92
CA VAL A 39 7.08 8.63 -2.97
C VAL A 39 6.50 8.51 -1.58
N TRP A 40 5.30 9.05 -1.40
CA TRP A 40 4.50 8.89 -0.20
C TRP A 40 3.43 7.82 -0.43
N TYR A 41 3.18 6.96 0.54
CA TYR A 41 2.09 5.99 0.43
C TYR A 41 0.79 6.59 0.97
N SER A 42 -0.32 6.42 0.25
CA SER A 42 -1.63 6.85 0.71
C SER A 42 -2.75 5.94 0.23
N ASP A 43 -3.96 6.15 0.73
CA ASP A 43 -5.15 5.58 0.09
C ASP A 43 -5.46 6.32 -1.22
N TRP A 44 -6.30 5.70 -2.04
CA TRP A 44 -6.78 6.24 -3.31
C TRP A 44 -7.44 7.61 -3.14
N GLY A 45 -7.05 8.56 -3.99
CA GLY A 45 -7.65 9.89 -4.04
C GLY A 45 -7.12 10.87 -3.00
N TYR A 46 -6.26 10.42 -2.07
CA TYR A 46 -5.54 11.33 -1.20
C TYR A 46 -4.48 12.10 -1.99
N ASN A 47 -4.46 13.42 -1.81
CA ASN A 47 -3.50 14.31 -2.45
C ASN A 47 -3.08 15.39 -1.45
N GLU A 48 -1.78 15.68 -1.41
CA GLU A 48 -1.19 16.72 -0.58
C GLU A 48 -0.21 17.53 -1.45
N PRO A 49 -0.28 18.88 -1.42
CA PRO A 49 0.62 19.72 -2.19
C PRO A 49 2.10 19.40 -1.92
N GLY A 50 2.88 19.24 -2.99
CA GLY A 50 4.30 18.93 -2.90
C GLY A 50 4.63 17.45 -2.67
N LYS A 51 3.63 16.57 -2.58
CA LYS A 51 3.84 15.12 -2.44
C LYS A 51 3.32 14.35 -3.65
N VAL A 52 4.16 13.45 -4.14
CA VAL A 52 3.81 12.45 -5.17
C VAL A 52 3.49 11.15 -4.45
N HIS A 53 2.30 10.60 -4.71
CA HIS A 53 1.82 9.44 -3.98
C HIS A 53 1.86 8.16 -4.82
N ALA A 54 2.08 7.04 -4.13
CA ALA A 54 1.77 5.70 -4.58
C ALA A 54 0.68 5.13 -3.67
N ARG A 55 -0.17 4.26 -4.21
CA ARG A 55 -1.21 3.62 -3.42
C ARG A 55 -0.57 2.69 -2.39
N LEU A 56 -1.03 2.76 -1.15
CA LEU A 56 -0.60 1.84 -0.09
C LEU A 56 -1.06 0.42 -0.43
N THR A 57 -0.10 -0.49 -0.59
CA THR A 57 -0.35 -1.89 -0.94
C THR A 57 -0.11 -2.85 0.21
N PHE A 58 0.70 -2.47 1.21
CA PHE A 58 0.95 -3.28 2.38
C PHE A 58 0.12 -2.81 3.58
N ASN A 59 -0.16 -3.73 4.50
CA ASN A 59 -0.80 -3.43 5.76
C ASN A 59 0.25 -3.40 6.90
N PRO A 60 0.48 -2.26 7.55
CA PRO A 60 1.39 -2.20 8.70
C PRO A 60 0.91 -3.03 9.90
N TYR A 61 -0.38 -3.41 9.93
CA TYR A 61 -0.98 -4.25 10.98
C TYR A 61 -1.18 -5.70 10.54
N PHE A 62 -0.50 -6.16 9.48
CA PHE A 62 -0.71 -7.49 8.88
C PHE A 62 -0.62 -8.62 9.90
N GLU A 63 0.42 -8.62 10.74
CA GLU A 63 0.62 -9.64 11.78
C GLU A 63 -0.50 -9.64 12.82
N TRP A 64 -0.87 -8.47 13.34
CA TRP A 64 -1.95 -8.34 14.31
C TRP A 64 -3.28 -8.81 13.74
N GLN A 65 -3.65 -8.37 12.53
CA GLN A 65 -4.87 -8.80 11.88
C GLN A 65 -4.88 -10.31 11.63
N THR A 66 -3.76 -10.88 11.20
CA THR A 66 -3.61 -12.33 11.00
C THR A 66 -3.81 -13.09 12.30
N HIS A 67 -3.25 -12.61 13.41
CA HIS A 67 -3.45 -13.22 14.73
C HIS A 67 -4.93 -13.21 15.15
N VAL A 68 -5.65 -12.10 14.95
CA VAL A 68 -7.08 -12.01 15.23
C VAL A 68 -7.88 -13.00 14.38
N MET A 69 -7.60 -13.08 13.07
CA MET A 69 -8.28 -14.03 12.17
C MET A 69 -8.06 -15.49 12.60
N LEU A 70 -6.81 -15.85 12.94
CA LEU A 70 -6.49 -17.20 13.43
C LEU A 70 -7.19 -17.52 14.76
N GLY A 71 -7.30 -16.54 15.66
CA GLY A 71 -8.06 -16.68 16.90
C GLY A 71 -9.51 -17.08 16.63
N VAL A 72 -10.23 -16.32 15.80
CA VAL A 72 -11.62 -16.62 15.44
C VAL A 72 -11.78 -17.99 14.78
N LEU A 73 -10.87 -18.35 13.86
CA LEU A 73 -10.90 -19.66 13.20
C LEU A 73 -10.62 -20.83 14.16
N SER A 74 -9.82 -20.60 15.20
CA SER A 74 -9.55 -21.60 16.24
C SER A 74 -10.72 -21.78 17.20
N GLU A 75 -11.46 -20.71 17.52
CA GLU A 75 -12.64 -20.72 18.39
C GLU A 75 -13.88 -21.32 17.70
N ALA A 76 -13.91 -21.35 16.37
CA ALA A 76 -14.99 -21.96 15.59
C ALA A 76 -14.90 -23.51 15.50
N ARG A 77 -13.95 -24.14 16.19
CA ARG A 77 -13.78 -25.60 16.24
C ARG A 77 -14.48 -26.26 17.42
#